data_AF-A0A7W1MWC7-F1
#
_entry.id   AF-A0A7W1MWC7-F1
#
_cell.length_a   1.000
_cell.length_b   1.000
_cell.length_c   1.000
_cell.angle_alpha   90.00
_cell.angle_beta   90.00
_cell.angle_gamma   90.00
#
_symmetry.space_group_name_H-M   'P 1'
#
loop_
_entity.id
_entity.type
_entity.pdbx_description
1 polymer ?
#
loop_
_entity_poly.entity_id
_entity_poly.type
_entity_poly.pdbx_seq_one_letter_code
_entity_poly.pdbx_strand_id
1 'polypeptide(L)'
;MPVDGLFADLSCGIGSVCLPDTFTQLSGALQLAIVRDWRRGVDAARNRALVLLYRETVGLTALSLPAKLARFHELCAEYGEDRPPDMARLLQHY
;
A
#
# COMPACT_ATOMS: atom_id res chain seq x y z
N MET A 1 -13.53 13.11 -1.58
CA MET A 1 -13.96 13.30 -0.18
C MET A 1 -12.99 12.60 0.73
N PRO A 2 -12.70 13.13 1.94
CA PRO A 2 -11.99 12.39 2.97
C PRO A 2 -12.78 11.12 3.31
N VAL A 3 -12.06 10.01 3.56
CA VAL A 3 -12.68 8.73 3.90
C VAL A 3 -12.85 8.70 5.42
N ASP A 4 -14.07 8.97 5.90
CA ASP A 4 -14.41 8.81 7.30
C ASP A 4 -14.14 7.36 7.72
N GLY A 5 -13.37 7.17 8.80
CA GLY A 5 -13.09 5.86 9.38
C GLY A 5 -11.66 5.34 9.17
N LEU A 6 -10.84 5.93 8.30
CA LEU A 6 -9.41 5.57 8.20
C LEU A 6 -8.56 6.48 9.08
N PHE A 7 -7.85 5.87 10.03
CA PHE A 7 -6.96 6.56 10.95
C PHE A 7 -5.53 6.06 10.76
N ALA A 8 -4.57 6.97 10.87
CA ALA A 8 -3.15 6.64 10.82
C ALA A 8 -2.42 7.38 11.94
N ASP A 9 -1.70 6.62 12.77
CA ASP A 9 -0.65 7.17 13.62
C ASP A 9 0.63 7.29 12.78
N LEU A 10 0.95 8.52 12.39
CA LEU A 10 2.10 8.83 11.55
C LEU A 10 3.44 8.64 12.28
N SER A 11 3.43 8.64 13.61
CA SER A 11 4.65 8.46 14.41
C SER A 11 5.03 6.98 14.50
N CYS A 12 4.02 6.11 14.58
CA CYS A 12 4.22 4.67 14.73
C CYS A 12 4.08 3.89 13.42
N GLY A 13 3.59 4.51 12.34
CA GLY A 13 3.34 3.84 11.07
C GLY A 13 2.16 2.86 11.13
N ILE A 14 1.20 3.09 12.03
CA ILE A 14 0.09 2.17 12.28
C ILE A 14 -1.20 2.76 11.69
N GLY A 15 -1.91 1.96 10.89
CA GLY A 15 -3.24 2.28 10.39
C GLY A 15 -4.33 1.52 11.15
N SER A 16 -5.49 2.14 11.35
CA SER A 16 -6.68 1.47 11.85
C SER A 16 -7.92 1.93 11.10
N VAL A 17 -8.94 1.08 11.10
CA VAL A 17 -10.26 1.40 10.56
C VAL A 17 -11.25 1.44 11.70
N CYS A 18 -11.83 2.61 11.97
CA CYS A 18 -12.91 2.76 12.93
C CYS A 18 -14.23 2.91 12.17
N LEU A 19 -15.06 1.87 12.23
CA LEU A 19 -16.34 1.82 11.53
C LEU A 19 -17.45 2.25 12.49
N PRO A 20 -18.30 3.23 12.12
CA PRO A 20 -19.41 3.65 12.97
C PRO A 20 -20.49 2.57 13.03
N ASP A 21 -21.35 2.61 14.06
CA ASP A 21 -22.46 1.66 14.20
C ASP A 21 -23.40 1.67 12.98
N THR A 22 -23.55 2.80 12.31
CA THR A 22 -24.32 2.90 11.07
C THR A 22 -23.78 2.03 9.95
N PHE A 23 -22.48 1.73 9.93
CA PHE A 23 -21.88 0.80 8.96
C PHE A 23 -22.31 -0.64 9.24
N THR A 24 -22.33 -1.05 10.52
CA THR A 24 -22.68 -2.43 10.90
C THR A 24 -24.17 -2.73 10.67
N GLN A 25 -25.00 -1.69 10.63
CA GLN A 25 -26.42 -1.76 10.28
C GLN A 25 -26.68 -1.88 8.76
N LEU A 26 -25.68 -1.66 7.90
CA LEU A 26 -25.83 -1.82 6.46
C LEU A 26 -25.99 -3.30 6.07
N SER A 27 -26.60 -3.55 4.92
CA SER A 27 -26.60 -4.88 4.32
C SER A 27 -25.17 -5.35 4.01
N GLY A 28 -24.92 -6.66 4.10
CA GLY A 28 -23.59 -7.21 3.81
C GLY A 28 -23.07 -6.87 2.41
N ALA A 29 -23.96 -6.74 1.42
CA ALA A 29 -23.60 -6.31 0.07
C ALA A 29 -23.02 -4.89 0.03
N LEU A 30 -23.62 -3.95 0.78
CA LEU A 30 -23.11 -2.58 0.88
C LEU A 30 -21.80 -2.53 1.67
N GLN A 31 -21.69 -3.26 2.78
CA GLN A 31 -20.45 -3.36 3.56
C GLN A 31 -19.29 -3.85 2.68
N LEU A 32 -19.49 -4.93 1.91
CA LEU A 32 -18.48 -5.46 1.00
C LEU A 32 -18.12 -4.48 -0.12
N ALA A 33 -19.10 -3.78 -0.69
CA ALA A 33 -18.84 -2.78 -1.73
C ALA A 33 -17.95 -1.64 -1.22
N ILE A 34 -18.27 -1.12 -0.02
CA ILE A 34 -17.50 -0.05 0.64
C ILE A 34 -16.07 -0.52 0.94
N VAL A 35 -15.92 -1.67 1.61
CA VAL A 35 -14.59 -2.23 1.94
C VAL A 35 -13.76 -2.46 0.69
N ARG A 36 -14.37 -2.94 -0.40
CA ARG A 36 -13.69 -3.13 -1.69
C ARG A 36 -13.16 -1.82 -2.25
N ASP A 37 -13.94 -0.75 -2.19
CA ASP A 37 -13.52 0.55 -2.73
C ASP A 37 -12.46 1.22 -1.84
N TRP A 38 -12.55 1.07 -0.52
CA TRP A 38 -11.47 1.47 0.38
C TRP A 38 -10.18 0.70 0.12
N ARG A 39 -10.26 -0.63 -0.05
CA ARG A 39 -9.10 -1.45 -0.37
C ARG A 39 -8.43 -0.97 -1.65
N ARG A 40 -9.19 -0.63 -2.69
CA ARG A 40 -8.64 -0.05 -3.93
C ARG A 40 -7.87 1.25 -3.68
N GLY A 41 -8.39 2.14 -2.84
CA GLY A 41 -7.73 3.38 -2.46
C GLY A 41 -6.44 3.14 -1.67
N VAL A 42 -6.48 2.25 -0.68
CA VAL A 42 -5.33 1.85 0.14
C VAL A 42 -4.27 1.16 -0.71
N ASP A 43 -4.65 0.26 -1.62
CA ASP A 43 -3.74 -0.41 -2.56
C ASP A 43 -3.03 0.62 -3.46
N ALA A 44 -3.75 1.63 -3.96
CA ALA A 44 -3.14 2.70 -4.74
C ALA A 44 -2.14 3.54 -3.93
N ALA A 45 -2.45 3.83 -2.66
CA ALA A 45 -1.53 4.52 -1.75
C ALA A 45 -0.29 3.66 -1.43
N ARG A 46 -0.49 2.36 -1.13
CA ARG A 46 0.60 1.38 -0.92
C ARG A 46 1.53 1.31 -2.13
N ASN A 47 0.99 1.27 -3.34
CA ASN A 47 1.80 1.24 -4.57
C ASN A 47 2.68 2.49 -4.72
N ARG A 48 2.15 3.68 -4.40
CA ARG A 48 2.95 4.93 -4.38
C ARG A 48 4.06 4.87 -3.34
N ALA A 49 3.75 4.39 -2.13
CA ALA A 49 4.72 4.24 -1.06
C ALA A 49 5.84 3.25 -1.45
N LEU A 50 5.51 2.13 -2.11
CA LEU A 50 6.50 1.18 -2.61
C LEU A 50 7.40 1.80 -3.69
N VAL A 51 6.85 2.59 -4.61
CA VAL A 51 7.65 3.32 -5.61
C VAL A 51 8.59 4.33 -4.95
N LEU A 52 8.10 5.06 -3.95
CA LEU A 52 8.93 5.98 -3.17
C LEU A 52 10.07 5.23 -2.47
N LEU A 53 9.76 4.15 -1.73
CA LEU A 53 10.74 3.33 -1.05
C LEU A 53 11.79 2.76 -2.00
N TYR A 54 11.39 2.30 -3.19
CA TYR A 54 12.33 1.85 -4.21
C TYR A 54 13.29 2.96 -4.63
N ARG A 55 12.77 4.17 -4.91
CA ARG A 55 13.57 5.33 -5.31
C ARG A 55 14.56 5.73 -4.23
N GLU A 56 14.15 5.68 -2.96
CA GLU A 56 14.95 6.03 -1.79
C GLU A 56 16.05 5.00 -1.46
N THR A 57 15.79 3.71 -1.69
CA THR A 57 16.68 2.62 -1.25
C THR A 57 17.61 2.10 -2.34
N VAL A 58 17.08 1.74 -3.51
CA VAL A 58 17.84 1.06 -4.58
C VAL A 58 17.86 1.83 -5.90
N GLY A 59 16.96 2.80 -6.08
CA GLY A 59 16.73 3.49 -7.34
C GLY A 59 17.98 4.18 -7.90
N LEU A 60 18.77 4.81 -7.04
CA LEU A 60 19.99 5.55 -7.40
C LEU A 60 21.28 4.70 -7.40
N THR A 61 21.19 3.41 -7.07
CA THR A 61 22.36 2.52 -7.09
C THR A 61 22.84 2.27 -8.51
N ALA A 62 24.12 1.93 -8.69
CA ALA A 62 24.71 1.58 -9.99
C ALA A 62 24.35 0.15 -10.46
N LEU A 63 23.48 -0.56 -9.74
CA LEU A 63 23.07 -1.92 -10.05
C LEU A 63 22.25 -1.99 -11.35
N SER A 64 22.27 -3.14 -12.01
CA SER A 64 21.35 -3.43 -13.11
C SER A 64 19.90 -3.48 -12.61
N LEU A 65 18.91 -3.23 -13.49
CA LEU A 65 17.49 -3.28 -13.09
C LEU A 65 17.09 -4.61 -12.42
N PRO A 66 17.49 -5.80 -12.93
CA PRO A 66 17.21 -7.07 -12.25
C PRO A 66 17.81 -7.14 -10.84
N ALA A 67 19.04 -6.65 -10.65
CA ALA A 67 19.70 -6.63 -9.34
C ALA A 67 19.03 -5.64 -8.38
N LYS A 68 18.58 -4.46 -8.86
CA LYS A 68 17.78 -3.52 -8.06
C LYS A 68 16.46 -4.14 -7.60
N LEU A 69 15.76 -4.85 -8.48
CA LEU A 69 14.49 -5.50 -8.15
C LEU A 69 14.69 -6.64 -7.15
N ALA A 70 15.72 -7.47 -7.31
CA ALA A 70 16.06 -8.50 -6.34
C ALA A 70 16.35 -7.91 -4.96
N ARG A 71 17.21 -6.87 -4.89
CA ARG A 71 17.53 -6.19 -3.63
C ARG A 71 16.32 -5.53 -2.99
N PHE A 72 15.44 -4.95 -3.80
CA PHE A 72 14.21 -4.35 -3.31
C PHE A 72 13.24 -5.40 -2.73
N HIS A 73 13.14 -6.58 -3.34
CA HIS A 73 12.33 -7.67 -2.80
C HIS A 73 12.83 -8.16 -1.44
N GLU A 74 14.15 -8.25 -1.25
CA GLU A 74 14.74 -8.56 0.06
C GLU A 74 14.35 -7.51 1.11
N LEU A 75 14.49 -6.22 0.77
CA LEU A 75 14.09 -5.12 1.67
C LEU A 75 12.60 -5.17 2.01
N CYS A 76 11.72 -5.43 1.02
CA CYS A 76 10.29 -5.59 1.27
C CYS A 76 10.01 -6.73 2.26
N ALA A 77 10.71 -7.86 2.15
CA ALA A 77 10.56 -8.97 3.09
C ALA A 77 11.01 -8.59 4.51
N GLU A 78 12.06 -7.79 4.66
CA GLU A 78 12.50 -7.25 5.97
C GLU A 78 11.42 -6.35 6.61
N TYR A 79 10.64 -5.63 5.81
CA TYR A 79 9.50 -4.82 6.26
C TYR A 79 8.19 -5.61 6.43
N GLY A 80 8.18 -6.93 6.20
CA GLY A 80 6.99 -7.76 6.30
C GLY A 80 6.00 -7.62 5.13
N GLU A 81 6.45 -7.11 3.98
CA GLU A 81 5.64 -7.02 2.77
C GLU A 81 5.66 -8.34 1.99
N ASP A 82 4.65 -9.20 2.21
CA ASP A 82 4.56 -10.57 1.70
C ASP A 82 4.65 -10.73 0.17
N ARG A 83 4.27 -9.68 -0.58
CA ARG A 83 4.34 -9.70 -2.05
C ARG A 83 4.32 -8.28 -2.61
N PRO A 84 5.47 -7.68 -2.94
CA PRO A 84 5.48 -6.46 -3.73
C PRO A 84 4.82 -6.76 -5.09
N PRO A 85 4.02 -5.84 -5.66
CA PRO A 85 3.46 -5.98 -6.99
C PRO A 85 4.58 -6.09 -8.04
N ASP A 86 4.23 -6.36 -9.29
CA ASP A 86 5.19 -6.25 -10.40
C ASP A 86 5.76 -4.83 -10.42
N MET A 87 6.95 -4.70 -9.83
CA MET A 87 7.55 -3.41 -9.55
C MET A 87 8.04 -2.75 -10.83
N ALA A 88 8.45 -3.54 -11.83
CA ALA A 88 8.78 -3.03 -13.15
C ALA A 88 7.56 -2.37 -13.79
N ARG A 89 6.38 -2.99 -13.65
CA ARG A 89 5.12 -2.39 -14.11
C ARG A 89 4.73 -1.15 -13.30
N LEU A 90 4.87 -1.17 -11.98
CA LEU A 90 4.58 0.00 -11.14
C LEU A 90 5.45 1.20 -11.54
N LEU A 91 6.76 1.01 -11.73
CA LEU A 91 7.68 2.07 -12.11
C LEU A 91 7.38 2.69 -13.50
N GLN A 92 6.64 2.00 -14.37
CA GLN A 92 6.18 2.57 -15.63
C GLN A 92 4.95 3.49 -15.47
N HIS A 93 4.20 3.33 -14.39
CA HIS A 93 2.94 4.06 -14.15
C HIS A 93 3.10 5.24 -13.19
N TYR A 94 4.24 5.34 -12.48
CA TYR A 94 4.55 6.33 -11.44
C TYR A 94 5.90 7.00 -11.67
#